data_AF-A0AAD3HFE1-F1
#
_entry.id   AF-A0AAD3HFE1-F1
#
_cell.length_a   1.000
_cell.length_b   1.000
_cell.length_c   1.000
_cell.angle_alpha   90.00
_cell.angle_beta   90.00
_cell.angle_gamma   90.00
#
_symmetry.space_group_name_H-M   'P 1'
#
loop_
_entity.id
_entity.type
_entity.pdbx_description
1 polymer ?
#
loop_
_entity_poly.entity_id
_entity_poly.type
_entity_poly.pdbx_seq_one_letter_code
_entity_poly.pdbx_strand_id
1 'polypeptide(L)'
;MSQQEEETSPNEPFRFSLLQGDYENNSIHIDTSSPPPATPQSPMPINLINSRDSRDNSEIVSPLCEKDVVDEAQALGLSHQYLLGHFNDDQCSHTISSVRIMNRYLLDYNLRNDSPYNIGFLSIHPHANTQAMRDTVQSVLLAHIDNMGLEGGGIIAQYDIPSEFVAQRGLCDNNIWAKYAMIVKGRSALSSNEYGVEFEKIFDEKLDVVKSENRIVNAREAMIKFEWDEQKLYESWHKCRILSSSSKEQNASSGSKYRFFPGCDCAQMNVNGQMYYILNGFYMLKRSEYLHKDMSSHVYVFAWDSHILNWKDFISDAIGDASLDTEFNPSQANGDTIRSSIYDRYESMGILDHAPEGSTCRNRNCSNIVYTSGSALAALSDRIHWCGTTVTEDNFGRILLGNGIPESKILEWCENPVVMDLTQSMQYIFGIVEGMNSGECIDYLIKLYDRELSGLHQISNKRKCNFCIIS
;
A
#
# COMPACT_ATOMS: atom_id res chain seq x y z
N MET A 1 19.62 23.20 44.25
CA MET A 1 19.91 21.90 44.90
C MET A 1 18.71 21.01 44.65
N SER A 2 18.97 19.90 43.94
CA SER A 2 18.16 18.70 43.71
C SER A 2 16.70 18.86 43.23
N GLN A 3 16.54 18.78 41.90
CA GLN A 3 15.36 18.22 41.24
C GLN A 3 15.51 16.68 41.23
N GLN A 4 14.42 15.96 41.52
CA GLN A 4 14.31 14.53 41.25
C GLN A 4 13.52 14.37 39.95
N GLU A 5 14.17 13.76 38.96
CA GLU A 5 13.56 13.29 37.72
C GLU A 5 13.04 11.87 37.97
N GLU A 6 11.76 11.63 37.65
CA GLU A 6 11.18 10.29 37.56
C GLU A 6 11.36 9.80 36.11
N GLU A 7 12.21 8.79 35.95
CA GLU A 7 12.40 8.06 34.70
C GLU A 7 11.19 7.16 34.41
N THR A 8 10.51 7.37 33.28
CA THR A 8 9.57 6.38 32.72
C THR A 8 10.15 5.79 31.44
N SER A 9 10.40 4.48 31.49
CA SER A 9 10.87 3.60 30.41
C SER A 9 9.96 3.60 29.16
N PRO A 10 10.49 3.62 27.92
CA PRO A 10 9.71 3.44 26.71
C PRO A 10 9.91 2.02 26.16
N ASN A 11 8.99 1.10 26.44
CA ASN A 11 8.83 -0.15 25.66
C ASN A 11 7.51 -0.83 26.03
N GLU A 12 6.42 -0.39 25.40
CA GLU A 12 5.23 -1.23 25.20
C GLU A 12 4.69 -1.02 23.77
N PRO A 13 4.35 -2.10 23.04
CA PRO A 13 3.72 -2.01 21.74
C PRO A 13 2.26 -1.57 21.91
N PHE A 14 1.92 -0.40 21.36
CA PHE A 14 0.57 0.16 21.37
C PHE A 14 -0.39 -0.73 20.58
N ARG A 15 -1.38 -1.32 21.29
CA ARG A 15 -2.57 -1.93 20.68
C ARG A 15 -3.61 -0.85 20.37
N PHE A 16 -4.12 -0.85 19.15
CA PHE A 16 -5.22 0.02 18.72
C PHE A 16 -6.52 -0.34 19.46
N SER A 17 -7.05 0.61 20.24
CA SER A 17 -8.44 0.60 20.71
C SER A 17 -9.21 1.65 19.92
N LEU A 18 -10.13 1.20 19.07
CA LEU A 18 -11.09 2.05 18.36
C LEU A 18 -11.97 2.78 19.39
N LEU A 19 -11.84 4.10 19.47
CA LEU A 19 -12.84 4.95 20.11
C LEU A 19 -13.98 5.13 19.11
N GLN A 20 -15.07 4.38 19.32
CA GLN A 20 -16.37 4.66 18.72
C GLN A 20 -16.87 5.99 19.27
N GLY A 21 -17.04 6.98 18.39
CA GLY A 21 -17.75 8.21 18.71
C GLY A 21 -19.26 7.97 18.61
N ASP A 22 -19.97 8.36 19.66
CA ASP A 22 -21.42 8.31 19.80
C ASP A 22 -22.12 9.10 18.68
N TYR A 23 -22.99 8.44 17.93
CA TYR A 23 -24.02 9.10 17.11
C TYR A 23 -25.35 9.05 17.88
N GLU A 24 -25.87 10.24 18.16
CA GLU A 24 -27.07 10.49 18.94
C GLU A 24 -28.34 9.92 18.29
N ASN A 25 -29.21 9.43 19.18
CA ASN A 25 -30.56 8.94 18.92
C ASN A 25 -31.44 9.93 18.16
N ASN A 26 -32.03 9.49 17.05
CA ASN A 26 -33.31 10.02 16.58
C ASN A 26 -34.33 8.88 16.47
N SER A 27 -35.20 8.82 17.48
CA SER A 27 -36.32 7.89 17.59
C SER A 27 -37.39 8.20 16.53
N ILE A 28 -37.63 7.27 15.62
CA ILE A 28 -38.83 7.25 14.77
C ILE A 28 -39.71 6.09 15.24
N HIS A 29 -40.89 6.43 15.75
CA HIS A 29 -41.97 5.51 16.09
C HIS A 29 -42.47 4.81 14.81
N ILE A 30 -42.39 3.48 14.75
CA ILE A 30 -43.12 2.67 13.78
C ILE A 30 -43.95 1.62 14.52
N ASP A 31 -45.22 1.61 14.14
CA ASP A 31 -46.36 0.88 14.65
C ASP A 31 -46.21 -0.65 14.48
N THR A 32 -46.47 -1.40 15.55
CA THR A 32 -46.38 -2.87 15.59
C THR A 32 -47.77 -3.49 15.46
N SER A 33 -48.12 -3.98 14.27
CA SER A 33 -49.22 -4.95 14.14
C SER A 33 -49.03 -5.86 12.92
N SER A 34 -48.46 -7.05 13.14
CA SER A 34 -48.86 -8.32 12.47
C SER A 34 -48.02 -9.51 12.99
N PRO A 35 -48.63 -10.71 13.14
CA PRO A 35 -48.05 -11.85 13.87
C PRO A 35 -47.11 -12.75 13.03
N PRO A 36 -46.25 -13.57 13.66
CA PRO A 36 -45.28 -14.41 12.95
C PRO A 36 -45.86 -15.77 12.55
N PRO A 37 -45.41 -16.40 11.45
CA PRO A 37 -45.74 -17.78 11.16
C PRO A 37 -44.70 -18.77 11.72
N ALA A 38 -45.29 -19.85 12.25
CA ALA A 38 -44.82 -21.14 12.74
C ALA A 38 -43.40 -21.66 12.43
N THR A 39 -42.80 -22.20 13.49
CA THR A 39 -41.68 -23.15 13.55
C THR A 39 -42.04 -24.53 12.99
N PRO A 40 -41.06 -25.29 12.48
CA PRO A 40 -41.09 -26.75 12.66
C PRO A 40 -39.78 -27.33 13.23
N GLN A 41 -39.92 -27.88 14.44
CA GLN A 41 -39.46 -29.20 14.92
C GLN A 41 -38.12 -29.79 14.40
N SER A 42 -37.14 -29.83 15.30
CA SER A 42 -36.19 -30.96 15.50
C SER A 42 -36.72 -31.82 16.67
N PRO A 43 -36.29 -33.09 16.94
CA PRO A 43 -34.87 -33.50 16.95
C PRO A 43 -34.51 -35.00 16.73
N MET A 44 -33.19 -35.28 16.78
CA MET A 44 -32.46 -36.46 17.31
C MET A 44 -31.63 -37.29 16.31
N PRO A 45 -30.53 -37.96 16.72
CA PRO A 45 -29.63 -37.71 17.86
C PRO A 45 -28.13 -37.76 17.51
N ILE A 46 -27.35 -37.14 18.40
CA ILE A 46 -25.88 -37.18 18.51
C ILE A 46 -25.44 -38.57 19.00
N ASN A 47 -24.45 -39.17 18.33
CA ASN A 47 -23.64 -40.25 18.89
C ASN A 47 -22.22 -39.74 19.14
N LEU A 48 -21.87 -39.70 20.43
CA LEU A 48 -20.51 -39.56 20.97
C LEU A 48 -19.71 -40.84 20.69
N ILE A 49 -18.55 -40.72 20.06
CA ILE A 49 -17.44 -41.65 20.27
C ILE A 49 -16.16 -40.84 20.48
N ASN A 50 -15.65 -40.96 21.71
CA ASN A 50 -14.28 -40.64 22.08
C ASN A 50 -13.34 -41.69 21.47
N SER A 51 -12.30 -41.26 20.78
CA SER A 51 -11.00 -41.94 20.86
C SER A 51 -9.87 -40.96 20.60
N ARG A 52 -9.03 -40.80 21.62
CA ARG A 52 -7.68 -40.26 21.56
C ARG A 52 -6.91 -40.94 20.42
N ASP A 53 -6.21 -40.17 19.61
CA ASP A 53 -4.86 -40.53 19.21
C ASP A 53 -4.09 -39.28 18.78
N SER A 54 -3.00 -39.05 19.52
CA SER A 54 -1.92 -38.13 19.22
C SER A 54 -1.11 -38.64 18.03
N ARG A 55 -1.06 -37.87 16.94
CA ARG A 55 0.04 -37.96 15.97
C ARG A 55 0.41 -36.57 15.47
N ASP A 56 1.73 -36.35 15.49
CA ASP A 56 2.45 -35.30 14.79
C ASP A 56 1.91 -35.10 13.37
N ASN A 57 1.58 -33.86 13.02
CA ASN A 57 1.38 -33.45 11.63
C ASN A 57 2.43 -32.39 11.27
N SER A 58 3.67 -32.85 11.08
CA SER A 58 4.57 -32.30 10.07
C SER A 58 4.34 -33.08 8.77
N GLU A 59 3.13 -32.99 8.20
CA GLU A 59 2.91 -33.47 6.83
C GLU A 59 3.34 -32.38 5.86
N ILE A 60 4.48 -32.59 5.23
CA ILE A 60 4.84 -31.92 4.00
C ILE A 60 3.76 -32.31 2.99
N VAL A 61 2.86 -31.36 2.68
CA VAL A 61 1.80 -31.54 1.68
C VAL A 61 2.48 -31.89 0.36
N SER A 62 2.17 -33.07 -0.18
CA SER A 62 2.67 -33.50 -1.49
C SER A 62 2.06 -32.60 -2.58
N PRO A 63 2.80 -32.23 -3.64
CA PRO A 63 2.28 -31.39 -4.71
C PRO A 63 1.08 -32.07 -5.37
N LEU A 64 -0.02 -31.33 -5.48
CA LEU A 64 -1.23 -31.80 -6.14
C LEU A 64 -0.96 -31.89 -7.66
N CYS A 65 -1.61 -32.85 -8.32
CA CYS A 65 -1.51 -32.96 -9.76
C CYS A 65 -2.46 -31.94 -10.41
N GLU A 66 -2.18 -31.49 -11.63
CA GLU A 66 -2.98 -30.47 -12.35
C GLU A 66 -4.48 -30.77 -12.34
N LYS A 67 -4.84 -32.06 -12.36
CA LYS A 67 -6.21 -32.54 -12.26
C LYS A 67 -6.90 -32.18 -10.94
N ASP A 68 -6.20 -32.21 -9.81
CA ASP A 68 -6.78 -31.95 -8.50
C ASP A 68 -7.15 -30.47 -8.33
N VAL A 69 -6.33 -29.57 -8.91
CA VAL A 69 -6.59 -28.13 -8.95
C VAL A 69 -7.77 -27.80 -9.87
N VAL A 70 -7.86 -28.47 -11.03
CA VAL A 70 -8.97 -28.34 -11.97
C VAL A 70 -10.27 -28.89 -11.36
N ASP A 71 -10.21 -30.02 -10.66
CA ASP A 71 -11.36 -30.65 -10.01
C ASP A 71 -11.87 -29.79 -8.83
N GLU A 72 -10.98 -29.14 -8.06
CA GLU A 72 -11.34 -28.19 -6.98
C GLU A 72 -11.94 -26.89 -7.55
N ALA A 73 -11.41 -26.36 -8.65
CA ALA A 73 -11.98 -25.20 -9.36
C ALA A 73 -13.37 -25.50 -9.93
N GLN A 74 -13.55 -26.68 -10.53
CA GLN A 74 -14.84 -27.15 -11.04
C GLN A 74 -15.86 -27.41 -9.92
N ALA A 75 -15.42 -27.94 -8.77
CA ALA A 75 -16.28 -28.14 -7.60
C ALA A 75 -16.82 -26.81 -7.02
N LEU A 76 -16.12 -25.70 -7.27
CA LEU A 76 -16.54 -24.33 -6.93
C LEU A 76 -17.32 -23.63 -8.06
N GLY A 77 -17.63 -24.33 -9.15
CA GLY A 77 -18.40 -23.81 -10.28
C GLY A 77 -17.60 -22.95 -11.27
N LEU A 78 -16.26 -22.95 -11.20
CA LEU A 78 -15.39 -22.22 -12.11
C LEU A 78 -15.11 -23.09 -13.36
N SER A 79 -15.44 -22.59 -14.55
CA SER A 79 -15.17 -23.34 -15.80
C SER A 79 -13.70 -23.19 -16.22
N HIS A 80 -13.20 -24.07 -17.08
CA HIS A 80 -11.83 -23.97 -17.62
C HIS A 80 -11.57 -22.64 -18.37
N GLN A 81 -12.63 -21.97 -18.86
CA GLN A 81 -12.56 -20.61 -19.41
C GLN A 81 -12.47 -19.50 -18.34
N TYR A 82 -12.87 -19.75 -17.08
CA TYR A 82 -12.74 -18.80 -15.96
C TYR A 82 -11.29 -18.58 -15.53
N LEU A 83 -10.36 -19.48 -15.88
CA LEU A 83 -8.94 -19.32 -15.61
C LEU A 83 -8.24 -18.40 -16.63
N LEU A 84 -8.91 -18.03 -17.74
CA LEU A 84 -8.29 -17.28 -18.85
C LEU A 84 -9.11 -16.10 -19.40
N GLY A 85 -10.27 -15.72 -18.84
CA GLY A 85 -10.93 -14.51 -19.31
C GLY A 85 -12.33 -14.24 -18.77
N HIS A 86 -12.52 -12.98 -18.35
CA HIS A 86 -13.76 -12.28 -17.99
C HIS A 86 -14.47 -12.70 -16.69
N PHE A 87 -14.51 -11.76 -15.74
CA PHE A 87 -15.42 -11.78 -14.59
C PHE A 87 -16.52 -10.73 -14.81
N ASN A 88 -17.78 -11.11 -14.61
CA ASN A 88 -18.91 -10.19 -14.50
C ASN A 88 -19.21 -9.89 -13.01
N ASP A 89 -19.73 -8.69 -12.77
CA ASP A 89 -19.67 -7.85 -11.57
C ASP A 89 -20.29 -8.31 -10.23
N ASP A 90 -20.79 -9.53 -10.08
CA ASP A 90 -21.51 -9.89 -8.83
C ASP A 90 -20.85 -11.05 -8.10
N GLN A 91 -19.96 -10.75 -7.13
CA GLN A 91 -19.83 -11.41 -5.81
C GLN A 91 -18.43 -11.24 -5.15
N CYS A 92 -18.35 -10.34 -4.18
CA CYS A 92 -17.14 -10.07 -3.38
C CYS A 92 -16.57 -11.29 -2.61
N SER A 93 -17.41 -12.31 -2.30
CA SER A 93 -16.97 -13.52 -1.58
C SER A 93 -16.33 -14.60 -2.47
N HIS A 94 -16.64 -14.63 -3.77
CA HIS A 94 -16.07 -15.60 -4.70
C HIS A 94 -14.68 -15.19 -5.19
N THR A 95 -14.39 -13.88 -5.17
CA THR A 95 -13.11 -13.28 -5.58
C THR A 95 -11.92 -13.71 -4.73
N ILE A 96 -12.08 -13.75 -3.39
CA ILE A 96 -11.02 -14.21 -2.47
C ILE A 96 -10.67 -15.69 -2.72
N SER A 97 -11.68 -16.49 -3.05
CA SER A 97 -11.48 -17.92 -3.34
C SER A 97 -10.71 -18.13 -4.65
N SER A 98 -10.98 -17.33 -5.68
CA SER A 98 -10.24 -17.39 -6.95
C SER A 98 -8.78 -16.95 -6.82
N VAL A 99 -8.50 -15.90 -6.04
CA VAL A 99 -7.12 -15.47 -5.70
C VAL A 99 -6.39 -16.60 -4.98
N ARG A 100 -7.05 -17.29 -4.03
CA ARG A 100 -6.47 -18.43 -3.30
C ARG A 100 -6.11 -19.61 -4.22
N ILE A 101 -6.95 -19.93 -5.20
CA ILE A 101 -6.72 -21.03 -6.14
C ILE A 101 -5.54 -20.70 -7.08
N MET A 102 -5.50 -19.50 -7.63
CA MET A 102 -4.39 -19.07 -8.48
C MET A 102 -3.08 -18.92 -7.71
N ASN A 103 -3.09 -18.40 -6.47
CA ASN A 103 -1.90 -18.38 -5.62
C ASN A 103 -1.37 -19.80 -5.35
N ARG A 104 -2.26 -20.79 -5.23
CA ARG A 104 -1.88 -22.20 -5.08
C ARG A 104 -1.26 -22.74 -6.38
N TYR A 105 -1.82 -22.41 -7.53
CA TYR A 105 -1.25 -22.79 -8.85
C TYR A 105 0.12 -22.17 -9.09
N LEU A 106 0.27 -20.86 -8.85
CA LEU A 106 1.55 -20.15 -9.01
C LEU A 106 2.60 -20.68 -8.05
N LEU A 107 2.23 -21.04 -6.83
CA LEU A 107 3.14 -21.69 -5.90
C LEU A 107 3.60 -23.05 -6.41
N ASP A 108 2.68 -23.91 -6.86
CA ASP A 108 3.04 -25.23 -7.38
C ASP A 108 3.92 -25.11 -8.64
N TYR A 109 3.74 -24.06 -9.45
CA TYR A 109 4.59 -23.77 -10.59
C TYR A 109 5.98 -23.25 -10.17
N ASN A 110 6.05 -22.31 -9.22
CA ASN A 110 7.31 -21.74 -8.69
C ASN A 110 8.13 -22.74 -7.87
N LEU A 111 7.49 -23.72 -7.22
CA LEU A 111 8.18 -24.81 -6.54
C LEU A 111 8.78 -25.82 -7.53
N ARG A 112 8.26 -25.86 -8.76
CA ARG A 112 8.72 -26.78 -9.82
C ARG A 112 9.74 -26.13 -10.76
N ASN A 113 9.69 -24.82 -10.90
CA ASN A 113 10.55 -24.05 -11.80
C ASN A 113 11.31 -23.01 -10.96
N ASP A 114 12.64 -22.97 -11.07
CA ASP A 114 13.52 -21.97 -10.45
C ASP A 114 13.25 -20.52 -10.93
N SER A 115 12.11 -20.24 -11.57
CA SER A 115 11.72 -18.93 -12.11
C SER A 115 10.80 -18.20 -11.12
N PRO A 116 11.24 -17.12 -10.48
CA PRO A 116 10.38 -16.35 -9.58
C PRO A 116 9.53 -15.40 -10.42
N TYR A 117 8.26 -15.76 -10.62
CA TYR A 117 7.28 -14.84 -11.19
C TYR A 117 7.20 -13.57 -10.36
N ASN A 118 7.14 -12.44 -11.04
CA ASN A 118 6.71 -11.21 -10.41
C ASN A 118 5.19 -11.25 -10.26
N ILE A 119 4.68 -10.85 -9.09
CA ILE A 119 3.26 -10.66 -8.84
C ILE A 119 3.06 -9.20 -8.45
N GLY A 120 2.44 -8.44 -9.34
CA GLY A 120 2.18 -7.02 -9.18
C GLY A 120 0.79 -6.73 -8.62
N PHE A 121 0.62 -5.49 -8.17
CA PHE A 121 -0.67 -4.91 -7.81
C PHE A 121 -0.78 -3.56 -8.51
N LEU A 122 -1.94 -3.30 -9.11
CA LEU A 122 -2.29 -2.02 -9.72
C LEU A 122 -3.71 -1.65 -9.33
N SER A 123 -3.96 -0.38 -9.02
CA SER A 123 -5.31 0.13 -8.75
C SER A 123 -5.60 1.38 -9.58
N ILE A 124 -6.78 1.41 -10.19
CA ILE A 124 -7.38 2.60 -10.76
C ILE A 124 -8.06 3.38 -9.62
N HIS A 125 -7.78 4.69 -9.53
CA HIS A 125 -8.42 5.56 -8.56
C HIS A 125 -9.95 5.62 -8.78
N PRO A 126 -10.76 5.83 -7.74
CA PRO A 126 -12.21 5.69 -7.85
C PRO A 126 -12.84 6.62 -8.89
N HIS A 127 -12.42 7.88 -8.92
CA HIS A 127 -12.93 8.88 -9.87
C HIS A 127 -12.49 8.64 -11.33
N ALA A 128 -11.60 7.68 -11.56
CA ALA A 128 -11.10 7.30 -12.88
C ALA A 128 -11.62 5.94 -13.33
N ASN A 129 -12.47 5.28 -12.53
CA ASN A 129 -12.88 3.91 -12.73
C ASN A 129 -13.99 3.75 -13.80
N THR A 130 -13.69 4.15 -15.03
CA THR A 130 -14.58 3.98 -16.19
C THR A 130 -14.25 2.72 -16.97
N GLN A 131 -15.20 2.20 -17.76
CA GLN A 131 -14.94 1.05 -18.63
C GLN A 131 -13.78 1.30 -19.59
N ALA A 132 -13.72 2.48 -20.20
CA ALA A 132 -12.63 2.84 -21.12
C ALA A 132 -11.26 2.86 -20.44
N MET A 133 -11.20 3.27 -19.16
CA MET A 133 -9.98 3.18 -18.36
C MET A 133 -9.58 1.73 -18.12
N ARG A 134 -10.52 0.88 -17.68
CA ARG A 134 -10.26 -0.55 -17.44
C ARG A 134 -9.78 -1.26 -18.70
N ASP A 135 -10.46 -1.02 -19.82
CA ASP A 135 -10.09 -1.59 -21.12
C ASP A 135 -8.68 -1.17 -21.53
N THR A 136 -8.31 0.09 -21.28
CA THR A 136 -6.97 0.60 -21.59
C THR A 136 -5.90 -0.03 -20.71
N VAL A 137 -6.12 -0.05 -19.39
CA VAL A 137 -5.19 -0.67 -18.43
C VAL A 137 -5.02 -2.14 -18.75
N GLN A 138 -6.12 -2.88 -18.90
CA GLN A 138 -6.09 -4.29 -19.25
C GLN A 138 -5.37 -4.54 -20.58
N SER A 139 -5.67 -3.76 -21.62
CA SER A 139 -5.03 -3.92 -22.93
C SER A 139 -3.53 -3.68 -22.87
N VAL A 140 -3.06 -2.66 -22.12
CA VAL A 140 -1.63 -2.38 -22.00
C VAL A 140 -0.93 -3.45 -21.15
N LEU A 141 -1.53 -3.86 -20.03
CA LEU A 141 -1.00 -4.95 -19.20
C LEU A 141 -0.87 -6.24 -20.01
N LEU A 142 -1.95 -6.65 -20.68
CA LEU A 142 -1.95 -7.85 -21.52
C LEU A 142 -1.02 -7.70 -22.72
N ALA A 143 -0.91 -6.54 -23.38
CA ALA A 143 0.06 -6.39 -24.45
C ALA A 143 1.50 -6.58 -23.95
N HIS A 144 1.84 -6.11 -22.75
CA HIS A 144 3.16 -6.33 -22.17
C HIS A 144 3.33 -7.76 -21.67
N ILE A 145 2.28 -8.44 -21.20
CA ILE A 145 2.36 -9.81 -20.68
C ILE A 145 2.24 -10.88 -21.80
N ASP A 146 1.32 -10.71 -22.76
CA ASP A 146 0.98 -11.63 -23.87
C ASP A 146 2.02 -11.62 -24.99
N ASN A 147 2.69 -10.48 -25.26
CA ASN A 147 3.78 -10.41 -26.24
C ASN A 147 4.99 -11.30 -25.87
N MET A 148 4.93 -11.98 -24.73
CA MET A 148 5.98 -12.86 -24.20
C MET A 148 5.78 -14.34 -24.57
N GLY A 149 4.65 -14.71 -25.19
CA GLY A 149 4.42 -16.08 -25.66
C GLY A 149 4.39 -17.13 -24.55
N LEU A 150 4.06 -16.74 -23.32
CA LEU A 150 4.11 -17.60 -22.15
C LEU A 150 2.77 -18.29 -21.88
N GLU A 151 2.80 -19.62 -21.83
CA GLU A 151 1.90 -20.39 -20.99
C GLU A 151 2.24 -20.07 -19.51
N GLY A 152 1.75 -18.96 -18.92
CA GLY A 152 1.85 -18.74 -17.47
C GLY A 152 1.85 -17.31 -16.90
N GLY A 153 1.87 -16.26 -17.72
CA GLY A 153 1.67 -14.88 -17.26
C GLY A 153 0.23 -14.40 -17.50
N GLY A 154 -0.26 -13.45 -16.71
CA GLY A 154 -1.59 -12.85 -16.95
C GLY A 154 -2.15 -12.06 -15.78
N ILE A 155 -3.35 -11.53 -15.97
CA ILE A 155 -4.17 -10.98 -14.89
C ILE A 155 -4.69 -12.15 -14.05
N ILE A 156 -4.22 -12.24 -12.80
CA ILE A 156 -4.60 -13.27 -11.83
C ILE A 156 -5.98 -12.97 -11.23
N ALA A 157 -6.23 -11.70 -10.94
CA ALA A 157 -7.50 -11.24 -10.38
C ALA A 157 -7.73 -9.79 -10.77
N GLN A 158 -9.01 -9.46 -10.95
CA GLN A 158 -9.45 -8.09 -11.07
C GLN A 158 -10.84 -7.94 -10.47
N TYR A 159 -11.08 -6.84 -9.76
CA TYR A 159 -12.34 -6.59 -9.07
C TYR A 159 -12.44 -5.16 -8.57
N ASP A 160 -13.65 -4.77 -8.20
CA ASP A 160 -13.93 -3.48 -7.59
C ASP A 160 -13.83 -3.54 -6.08
N ILE A 161 -13.24 -2.49 -5.50
CA ILE A 161 -13.24 -2.20 -4.08
C ILE A 161 -14.15 -0.99 -3.87
N PRO A 162 -15.39 -1.19 -3.36
CA PRO A 162 -16.32 -0.09 -3.10
C PRO A 162 -15.79 0.86 -2.02
N SER A 163 -16.09 2.15 -2.15
CA SER A 163 -15.72 3.17 -1.17
C SER A 163 -16.24 2.90 0.23
N GLU A 164 -17.39 2.23 0.37
CA GLU A 164 -17.91 1.80 1.68
C GLU A 164 -16.98 0.79 2.36
N PHE A 165 -16.39 -0.12 1.59
CA PHE A 165 -15.41 -1.09 2.11
C PHE A 165 -14.11 -0.40 2.49
N VAL A 166 -13.63 0.54 1.67
CA VAL A 166 -12.47 1.40 1.98
C VAL A 166 -12.67 2.12 3.31
N ALA A 167 -13.85 2.73 3.50
CA ALA A 167 -14.23 3.43 4.73
C ALA A 167 -14.27 2.48 5.94
N GLN A 168 -14.96 1.35 5.82
CA GLN A 168 -15.13 0.39 6.91
C GLN A 168 -13.81 -0.20 7.40
N ARG A 169 -12.88 -0.44 6.47
CA ARG A 169 -11.57 -1.05 6.76
C ARG A 169 -10.47 -0.02 7.02
N GLY A 170 -10.74 1.27 6.81
CA GLY A 170 -9.74 2.33 6.93
C GLY A 170 -8.58 2.18 5.95
N LEU A 171 -8.81 1.66 4.74
CA LEU A 171 -7.73 1.35 3.79
C LEU A 171 -6.97 2.61 3.35
N CYS A 172 -7.66 3.74 3.23
CA CYS A 172 -7.03 5.01 2.94
C CYS A 172 -6.43 5.71 4.19
N ASP A 173 -6.56 5.16 5.39
CA ASP A 173 -6.09 5.82 6.62
C ASP A 173 -4.86 5.14 7.22
N ASN A 174 -4.61 3.89 6.83
CA ASN A 174 -3.50 3.07 7.30
C ASN A 174 -2.35 3.07 6.28
N ASN A 175 -1.78 4.24 6.01
CA ASN A 175 -0.57 4.36 5.21
C ASN A 175 0.29 5.55 5.67
N ILE A 176 1.53 5.61 5.19
CA ILE A 176 2.50 6.63 5.63
C ILE A 176 2.06 8.06 5.28
N TRP A 177 1.40 8.27 4.14
CA TRP A 177 0.89 9.60 3.78
C TRP A 177 -0.22 10.07 4.72
N ALA A 178 -1.18 9.19 5.04
CA ALA A 178 -2.25 9.46 6.01
C ALA A 178 -1.70 9.81 7.39
N LYS A 179 -0.69 9.06 7.85
CA LYS A 179 -0.01 9.28 9.13
C LYS A 179 0.50 10.72 9.27
N TYR A 180 1.22 11.23 8.27
CA TYR A 180 1.78 12.59 8.30
C TYR A 180 0.80 13.68 7.85
N ALA A 181 -0.32 13.32 7.22
CA ALA A 181 -1.40 14.24 6.87
C ALA A 181 -2.36 14.52 8.04
N MET A 182 -2.58 13.54 8.94
CA MET A 182 -3.69 13.59 9.91
C MET A 182 -3.32 13.27 11.36
N ILE A 183 -2.34 12.37 11.58
CA ILE A 183 -2.10 11.76 12.90
C ILE A 183 -0.92 12.44 13.60
N VAL A 184 0.24 12.48 12.93
CA VAL A 184 1.44 13.13 13.44
C VAL A 184 1.25 14.63 13.36
N LYS A 185 1.26 15.31 14.50
CA LYS A 185 1.20 16.78 14.56
C LYS A 185 2.36 17.38 13.79
N GLY A 186 2.15 18.45 13.02
CA GLY A 186 3.20 19.08 12.22
C GLY A 186 4.43 19.45 13.04
N ARG A 187 4.24 19.97 14.26
CA ARG A 187 5.33 20.31 15.19
C ARG A 187 6.15 19.11 15.69
N SER A 188 5.59 17.91 15.63
CA SER A 188 6.22 16.65 16.05
C SER A 188 6.80 15.87 14.86
N ALA A 189 6.49 16.27 13.63
CA ALA A 189 7.14 15.74 12.43
C ALA A 189 8.59 16.25 12.34
N LEU A 190 9.37 15.64 11.43
CA LEU A 190 10.76 16.04 11.15
C LEU A 190 11.59 16.09 12.44
N SER A 191 11.57 15.02 13.23
CA SER A 191 12.08 15.02 14.61
C SER A 191 13.59 14.81 14.73
N SER A 192 14.27 14.34 13.67
CA SER A 192 15.73 14.15 13.69
C SER A 192 16.47 15.46 13.42
N ASN A 193 17.70 15.56 13.92
CA ASN A 193 18.58 16.71 13.66
C ASN A 193 18.88 16.86 12.16
N GLU A 194 18.95 15.75 11.42
CA GLU A 194 19.20 15.73 9.98
C GLU A 194 18.09 16.47 9.22
N TYR A 195 16.83 16.24 9.57
CA TYR A 195 15.71 16.99 8.97
C TYR A 195 15.71 18.47 9.36
N GLY A 196 16.23 18.83 10.54
CA GLY A 196 16.42 20.24 10.92
C GLY A 196 17.41 20.95 10.00
N VAL A 197 18.57 20.32 9.74
CA VAL A 197 19.60 20.84 8.83
C VAL A 197 19.08 20.92 7.40
N GLU A 198 18.39 19.87 6.94
CA GLU A 198 17.80 19.84 5.60
C GLU A 198 16.71 20.89 5.44
N PHE A 199 15.84 21.07 6.43
CA PHE A 199 14.80 22.08 6.42
C PHE A 199 15.39 23.49 6.34
N GLU A 200 16.40 23.80 7.15
CA GLU A 200 17.09 25.10 7.11
C GLU A 200 17.75 25.35 5.75
N LYS A 201 18.37 24.32 5.19
CA LYS A 201 18.95 24.39 3.84
C LYS A 201 17.91 24.67 2.76
N ILE A 202 16.75 24.03 2.82
CA ILE A 202 15.70 24.14 1.79
C ILE A 202 14.93 25.45 1.92
N PHE A 203 14.51 25.81 3.12
CA PHE A 203 13.56 26.91 3.36
C PHE A 203 14.20 28.19 3.92
N ASP A 204 15.52 28.19 4.14
CA ASP A 204 16.29 29.30 4.72
C ASP A 204 15.72 29.74 6.09
N GLU A 205 15.24 28.77 6.88
CA GLU A 205 14.63 29.03 8.17
C GLU A 205 14.85 27.86 9.15
N LYS A 206 15.10 28.16 10.43
CA LYS A 206 15.35 27.13 11.44
C LYS A 206 14.06 26.39 11.81
N LEU A 207 14.08 25.06 11.67
CA LEU A 207 12.93 24.21 11.98
C LEU A 207 12.45 24.37 13.44
N ASP A 208 13.35 24.52 14.41
CA ASP A 208 12.96 24.71 15.82
C ASP A 208 12.17 26.00 16.05
N VAL A 209 12.53 27.07 15.33
CA VAL A 209 11.79 28.34 15.38
C VAL A 209 10.39 28.13 14.82
N VAL A 210 10.29 27.53 13.63
CA VAL A 210 9.02 27.18 12.97
C VAL A 210 8.11 26.33 13.86
N LYS A 211 8.68 25.32 14.53
CA LYS A 211 7.97 24.45 15.48
C LYS A 211 7.48 25.23 16.70
N SER A 212 8.34 26.06 17.30
CA SER A 212 7.99 26.85 18.48
C SER A 212 6.87 27.87 18.22
N GLU A 213 6.82 28.41 16.99
CA GLU A 213 5.81 29.36 16.53
C GLU A 213 4.54 28.68 15.99
N ASN A 214 4.47 27.33 16.02
CA ASN A 214 3.37 26.53 15.48
C ASN A 214 3.05 26.87 14.01
N ARG A 215 4.11 27.08 13.21
CA ARG A 215 4.02 27.38 11.78
C ARG A 215 4.18 26.16 10.87
N ILE A 216 4.55 25.01 11.43
CA ILE A 216 4.48 23.72 10.74
C ILE A 216 3.25 22.93 11.21
N VAL A 217 2.41 22.53 10.26
CA VAL A 217 1.12 21.87 10.49
C VAL A 217 0.95 20.72 9.50
N ASN A 218 0.24 19.67 9.90
CA ASN A 218 -0.23 18.67 8.94
C ASN A 218 -1.48 19.15 8.18
N ALA A 219 -1.91 18.41 7.16
CA ALA A 219 -3.06 18.78 6.33
C ALA A 219 -4.35 18.97 7.15
N ARG A 220 -4.62 18.07 8.11
CA ARG A 220 -5.79 18.17 8.98
C ARG A 220 -5.74 19.40 9.89
N GLU A 221 -4.58 19.68 10.49
CA GLU A 221 -4.33 20.86 11.30
C GLU A 221 -4.49 22.14 10.47
N ALA A 222 -4.03 22.15 9.22
CA ALA A 222 -4.18 23.28 8.31
C ALA A 222 -5.65 23.57 7.98
N MET A 223 -6.45 22.55 7.66
CA MET A 223 -7.90 22.71 7.41
C MET A 223 -8.60 23.36 8.61
N ILE A 224 -8.32 22.87 9.82
CA ILE A 224 -8.89 23.41 11.07
C ILE A 224 -8.41 24.83 11.31
N LYS A 225 -7.10 25.07 11.19
CA LYS A 225 -6.46 26.35 11.55
C LYS A 225 -6.87 27.49 10.61
N PHE A 226 -7.06 27.19 9.33
CA PHE A 226 -7.35 28.20 8.31
C PHE A 226 -8.81 28.20 7.85
N GLU A 227 -9.64 27.32 8.42
CA GLU A 227 -11.03 27.11 8.02
C GLU A 227 -11.13 26.84 6.51
N TRP A 228 -10.26 25.95 6.03
CA TRP A 228 -10.22 25.54 4.63
C TRP A 228 -10.85 24.16 4.48
N ASP A 229 -11.60 23.97 3.39
CA ASP A 229 -12.00 22.65 2.92
C ASP A 229 -10.82 21.95 2.21
N GLU A 230 -11.02 20.66 1.91
CA GLU A 230 -10.06 19.83 1.22
C GLU A 230 -9.66 20.38 -0.16
N GLN A 231 -10.61 21.01 -0.87
CA GLN A 231 -10.41 21.55 -2.20
C GLN A 231 -9.44 22.73 -2.17
N LYS A 232 -9.74 23.72 -1.33
CA LYS A 232 -8.93 24.93 -1.17
C LYS A 232 -7.54 24.61 -0.68
N LEU A 233 -7.41 23.65 0.24
CA LEU A 233 -6.10 23.18 0.70
C LEU A 233 -5.33 22.53 -0.44
N TYR A 234 -5.95 21.59 -1.17
CA TYR A 234 -5.32 20.91 -2.31
C TYR A 234 -4.83 21.91 -3.37
N GLU A 235 -5.69 22.83 -3.81
CA GLU A 235 -5.37 23.83 -4.83
C GLU A 235 -4.26 24.79 -4.39
N SER A 236 -4.30 25.23 -3.13
CA SER A 236 -3.28 26.13 -2.59
C SER A 236 -1.93 25.43 -2.45
N TRP A 237 -1.95 24.15 -2.05
CA TRP A 237 -0.75 23.34 -1.91
C TRP A 237 -0.14 22.95 -3.27
N HIS A 238 -0.96 22.62 -4.27
CA HIS A 238 -0.49 22.27 -5.63
C HIS A 238 0.09 23.44 -6.42
N LYS A 239 -0.23 24.69 -6.05
CA LYS A 239 0.44 25.87 -6.63
C LYS A 239 1.91 25.95 -6.23
N CYS A 240 2.36 25.20 -5.23
CA CYS A 240 3.74 25.22 -4.79
C CYS A 240 4.65 24.45 -5.75
N ARG A 241 5.74 25.09 -6.17
CA ARG A 241 6.78 24.53 -7.04
C ARG A 241 7.53 23.40 -6.33
N ILE A 242 7.61 22.22 -6.95
CA ILE A 242 8.49 21.15 -6.46
C ILE A 242 9.94 21.57 -6.53
N LEU A 243 10.66 21.38 -5.44
CA LEU A 243 12.11 21.39 -5.39
C LEU A 243 12.61 19.95 -5.47
N SER A 244 13.36 19.62 -6.52
CA SER A 244 14.05 18.32 -6.58
C SER A 244 15.37 18.41 -5.84
N SER A 245 15.77 17.31 -5.19
CA SER A 245 17.10 17.14 -4.60
C SER A 245 18.24 17.27 -5.63
N SER A 246 17.95 17.12 -6.93
CA SER A 246 18.88 17.28 -8.05
C SER A 246 18.98 18.71 -8.60
N SER A 247 18.06 19.61 -8.24
CA SER A 247 18.09 20.99 -8.71
C SER A 247 19.18 21.79 -7.98
N LYS A 248 20.09 22.39 -8.76
CA LYS A 248 21.20 23.21 -8.25
C LYS A 248 20.75 24.52 -7.60
N GLU A 249 19.46 24.87 -7.71
CA GLU A 249 18.83 26.02 -7.06
C GLU A 249 18.28 25.61 -5.69
N GLN A 250 19.14 25.60 -4.67
CA GLN A 250 18.79 25.15 -3.32
C GLN A 250 18.11 26.21 -2.44
N ASN A 251 17.59 27.29 -3.02
CA ASN A 251 16.87 28.32 -2.25
C ASN A 251 15.37 28.26 -2.59
N ALA A 252 14.55 27.84 -1.62
CA ALA A 252 13.10 27.97 -1.74
C ALA A 252 12.73 29.46 -1.90
N SER A 253 11.93 29.75 -2.93
CA SER A 253 11.12 30.95 -2.95
C SER A 253 9.78 30.61 -2.31
N SER A 254 9.09 31.59 -1.71
CA SER A 254 7.71 31.44 -1.24
C SER A 254 6.87 30.65 -2.26
N GLY A 255 6.18 29.61 -1.82
CA GLY A 255 5.45 28.69 -2.71
C GLY A 255 6.32 27.55 -3.25
N SER A 256 7.21 26.99 -2.42
CA SER A 256 8.01 25.81 -2.74
C SER A 256 7.56 24.58 -1.95
N LYS A 257 7.68 23.40 -2.54
CA LYS A 257 7.35 22.09 -1.95
C LYS A 257 8.59 21.18 -1.98
N TYR A 258 8.84 20.47 -0.88
CA TYR A 258 9.96 19.53 -0.74
C TYR A 258 9.54 18.25 -0.04
N ARG A 259 10.13 17.11 -0.41
CA ARG A 259 9.92 15.82 0.23
C ARG A 259 11.09 15.49 1.14
N PHE A 260 10.83 15.35 2.44
CA PHE A 260 11.86 14.99 3.42
C PHE A 260 12.14 13.48 3.45
N PHE A 261 11.11 12.67 3.22
CA PHE A 261 11.20 11.22 3.15
C PHE A 261 9.90 10.67 2.54
N PRO A 262 9.85 9.37 2.14
CA PRO A 262 8.63 8.75 1.60
C PRO A 262 7.42 9.01 2.50
N GLY A 263 6.37 9.59 1.93
CA GLY A 263 5.16 9.90 2.68
C GLY A 263 5.13 11.23 3.42
N CYS A 264 6.17 12.08 3.33
CA CYS A 264 6.22 13.38 3.99
C CYS A 264 6.67 14.50 3.05
N ASP A 265 5.71 15.02 2.30
CA ASP A 265 5.85 16.21 1.46
C ASP A 265 5.45 17.46 2.24
N CYS A 266 6.26 18.52 2.18
CA CYS A 266 6.06 19.77 2.90
C CYS A 266 6.05 20.95 1.94
N ALA A 267 4.98 21.75 1.95
CA ALA A 267 4.91 22.98 1.17
C ALA A 267 5.02 24.23 2.06
N GLN A 268 5.84 25.20 1.65
CA GLN A 268 5.93 26.52 2.23
C GLN A 268 4.88 27.43 1.57
N MET A 269 3.93 27.91 2.37
CA MET A 269 2.76 28.63 1.90
C MET A 269 2.56 29.92 2.69
N ASN A 270 2.31 31.03 1.99
CA ASN A 270 1.91 32.27 2.62
C ASN A 270 0.40 32.24 2.89
N VAL A 271 0.01 32.33 4.16
CA VAL A 271 -1.38 32.42 4.59
C VAL A 271 -1.54 33.71 5.39
N ASN A 272 -2.32 34.65 4.85
CA ASN A 272 -2.62 35.95 5.47
C ASN A 272 -1.37 36.76 5.88
N GLY A 273 -0.31 36.73 5.07
CA GLY A 273 0.93 37.47 5.31
C GLY A 273 1.95 36.73 6.18
N GLN A 274 1.63 35.51 6.64
CA GLN A 274 2.52 34.67 7.44
C GLN A 274 2.89 33.39 6.68
N MET A 275 4.16 33.01 6.71
CA MET A 275 4.61 31.73 6.13
C MET A 275 4.29 30.55 7.04
N TYR A 276 3.70 29.51 6.46
CA TYR A 276 3.39 28.22 7.07
C TYR A 276 4.00 27.08 6.26
N TYR A 277 4.24 25.95 6.93
CA TYR A 277 4.79 24.72 6.37
C TYR A 277 3.75 23.62 6.52
N ILE A 278 3.15 23.22 5.41
CA ILE A 278 1.99 22.33 5.41
C ILE A 278 2.40 20.95 4.87
N LEU A 279 2.29 19.94 5.73
CA LEU A 279 2.58 18.55 5.38
C LEU A 279 1.41 17.91 4.64
N ASN A 280 1.70 17.23 3.53
CA ASN A 280 0.79 16.40 2.75
C ASN A 280 -0.57 17.07 2.43
N GLY A 281 -0.57 18.37 2.08
CA GLY A 281 -1.81 19.14 1.85
C GLY A 281 -2.71 18.58 0.74
N PHE A 282 -2.17 17.75 -0.15
CA PHE A 282 -2.94 17.03 -1.16
C PHE A 282 -3.84 15.93 -0.59
N TYR A 283 -3.52 15.40 0.59
CA TYR A 283 -4.03 14.11 1.03
C TYR A 283 -5.52 14.14 1.34
N MET A 284 -6.03 15.26 1.85
CA MET A 284 -7.42 15.36 2.31
C MET A 284 -8.40 15.23 1.15
N LEU A 285 -8.09 15.83 0.00
CA LEU A 285 -8.90 15.68 -1.22
C LEU A 285 -8.76 14.26 -1.79
N LYS A 286 -7.55 13.71 -1.83
CA LYS A 286 -7.36 12.31 -2.26
C LYS A 286 -8.18 11.35 -1.39
N ARG A 287 -8.15 11.54 -0.07
CA ARG A 287 -8.93 10.74 0.88
C ARG A 287 -10.44 10.85 0.62
N SER A 288 -10.96 12.05 0.36
CA SER A 288 -12.40 12.22 0.10
C SER A 288 -12.84 11.54 -1.19
N GLU A 289 -11.98 11.45 -2.22
CA GLU A 289 -12.27 10.69 -3.44
C GLU A 289 -12.40 9.17 -3.18
N TYR A 290 -11.54 8.61 -2.33
CA TYR A 290 -11.60 7.20 -1.92
C TYR A 290 -12.82 6.86 -1.07
N LEU A 291 -13.39 7.87 -0.40
CA LEU A 291 -14.55 7.74 0.47
C LEU A 291 -15.84 8.28 -0.16
N HIS A 292 -15.78 8.74 -1.41
CA HIS A 292 -16.95 9.27 -2.08
C HIS A 292 -17.97 8.16 -2.28
N LYS A 293 -19.22 8.41 -1.91
CA LYS A 293 -20.30 7.43 -2.00
C LYS A 293 -20.49 6.97 -3.45
N ASP A 294 -20.89 5.71 -3.63
CA ASP A 294 -21.24 5.12 -4.92
C ASP A 294 -20.04 5.09 -5.93
N MET A 295 -18.81 5.16 -5.42
CA MET A 295 -17.56 4.99 -6.19
C MET A 295 -16.86 3.69 -5.81
N SER A 296 -15.98 3.21 -6.70
CA SER A 296 -15.13 2.05 -6.45
C SER A 296 -13.77 2.23 -7.11
N SER A 297 -12.71 1.70 -6.47
CA SER A 297 -11.43 1.49 -7.13
C SER A 297 -11.43 0.15 -7.84
N HIS A 298 -10.94 0.08 -9.07
CA HIS A 298 -10.72 -1.19 -9.75
C HIS A 298 -9.28 -1.65 -9.58
N VAL A 299 -9.09 -2.88 -9.10
CA VAL A 299 -7.78 -3.45 -8.78
C VAL A 299 -7.44 -4.57 -9.74
N TYR A 300 -6.17 -4.67 -10.10
CA TYR A 300 -5.57 -5.79 -10.81
C TYR A 300 -4.46 -6.42 -9.97
N VAL A 301 -4.49 -7.74 -9.86
CA VAL A 301 -3.35 -8.56 -9.47
C VAL A 301 -2.93 -9.33 -10.70
N PHE A 302 -1.66 -9.27 -11.06
CA PHE A 302 -1.15 -9.85 -12.31
C PHE A 302 0.24 -10.45 -12.08
N ALA A 303 0.57 -11.47 -12.86
CA ALA A 303 1.86 -12.14 -12.81
C ALA A 303 2.54 -12.20 -14.16
N TRP A 304 3.87 -12.17 -14.13
CA TRP A 304 4.71 -12.31 -15.31
C TRP A 304 6.07 -12.92 -14.95
N ASP A 305 6.73 -13.52 -15.94
CA ASP A 305 8.06 -14.09 -15.76
C ASP A 305 9.11 -12.97 -15.68
N SER A 306 9.84 -12.93 -14.56
CA SER A 306 10.84 -11.90 -14.27
C SER A 306 12.09 -12.00 -15.16
N HIS A 307 12.32 -13.12 -15.82
CA HIS A 307 13.39 -13.30 -16.81
C HIS A 307 13.07 -12.67 -18.16
N ILE A 308 11.78 -12.50 -18.48
CA ILE A 308 11.36 -11.90 -19.75
C ILE A 308 11.16 -10.40 -19.59
N LEU A 309 10.56 -9.98 -18.48
CA LEU A 309 10.40 -8.57 -18.14
C LEU A 309 10.74 -8.36 -16.68
N ASN A 310 11.85 -7.66 -16.45
CA ASN A 310 12.18 -7.28 -15.08
C ASN A 310 11.21 -6.19 -14.59
N TRP A 311 11.10 -6.06 -13.26
CA TRP A 311 10.16 -5.13 -12.63
C TRP A 311 10.40 -3.68 -13.06
N LYS A 312 11.66 -3.26 -13.17
CA LYS A 312 12.01 -1.89 -13.54
C LYS A 312 11.52 -1.54 -14.95
N ASP A 313 11.76 -2.43 -15.91
CA ASP A 313 11.32 -2.26 -17.29
C ASP A 313 9.79 -2.34 -17.38
N PHE A 314 9.13 -3.18 -16.58
CA PHE A 314 7.67 -3.16 -16.48
C PHE A 314 7.13 -1.80 -16.03
N ILE A 315 7.73 -1.19 -15.00
CA ILE A 315 7.31 0.14 -14.52
C ILE A 315 7.56 1.21 -15.59
N SER A 316 8.72 1.22 -16.24
CA SER A 316 9.02 2.24 -17.26
C SER A 316 8.18 2.09 -18.52
N ASP A 317 7.98 0.85 -18.99
CA ASP A 317 7.48 0.57 -20.33
C ASP A 317 5.97 0.29 -20.35
N ALA A 318 5.43 -0.37 -19.33
CA ALA A 318 4.00 -0.63 -19.23
C ALA A 318 3.28 0.49 -18.49
N ILE A 319 3.81 0.97 -17.37
CA ILE A 319 3.11 1.95 -16.52
C ILE A 319 3.38 3.38 -16.98
N GLY A 320 4.63 3.70 -17.31
CA GLY A 320 5.08 5.04 -17.69
C GLY A 320 5.63 5.78 -16.48
N ASP A 321 6.87 6.26 -16.59
CA ASP A 321 7.71 6.65 -15.46
C ASP A 321 7.06 7.69 -14.54
N ALA A 322 6.69 7.21 -13.36
CA ALA A 322 6.82 7.94 -12.12
C ALA A 322 7.28 6.89 -11.13
N SER A 323 8.56 6.92 -10.79
CA SER A 323 9.01 6.40 -9.51
C SER A 323 8.10 6.97 -8.41
N LEU A 324 8.10 6.35 -7.23
CA LEU A 324 7.36 6.84 -6.07
C LEU A 324 7.63 8.33 -5.76
N ASP A 325 8.67 8.92 -6.36
CA ASP A 325 9.26 10.22 -6.08
C ASP A 325 9.16 11.32 -7.15
N THR A 326 8.59 11.06 -8.34
CA THR A 326 8.46 12.10 -9.38
C THR A 326 7.01 12.32 -9.80
N GLU A 327 6.60 13.58 -9.95
CA GLU A 327 5.37 13.88 -10.71
C GLU A 327 5.61 13.36 -12.14
N PHE A 328 4.74 12.45 -12.60
CA PHE A 328 4.79 11.92 -13.97
C PHE A 328 4.92 13.08 -14.95
N ASN A 329 5.96 13.05 -15.79
CA ASN A 329 6.14 14.01 -16.86
C ASN A 329 5.72 13.37 -18.19
N PRO A 330 4.54 13.73 -18.74
CA PRO A 330 4.04 13.14 -19.98
C PRO A 330 4.99 13.34 -21.16
N SER A 331 5.78 14.42 -21.17
CA SER A 331 6.75 14.69 -22.24
C SER A 331 7.94 13.73 -22.27
N GLN A 332 8.14 12.93 -21.21
CA GLN A 332 9.22 11.95 -21.07
C GLN A 332 8.73 10.51 -21.12
N ALA A 333 7.42 10.29 -21.17
CA ALA A 333 6.85 8.95 -21.23
C ALA A 333 6.93 8.36 -22.64
N ASN A 334 7.20 7.06 -22.72
CA ASN A 334 6.96 6.31 -23.95
C ASN A 334 5.45 6.30 -24.23
N GLY A 335 5.07 6.61 -25.48
CA GLY A 335 3.67 6.82 -25.89
C GLY A 335 2.73 5.63 -25.65
N ASP A 336 3.30 4.43 -25.47
CA ASP A 336 2.56 3.17 -25.33
C ASP A 336 2.30 2.75 -23.87
N THR A 337 2.68 3.59 -22.90
CA THR A 337 2.47 3.31 -21.47
C THR A 337 1.03 3.61 -21.03
N ILE A 338 0.59 3.02 -19.91
CA ILE A 338 -0.72 3.30 -19.30
C ILE A 338 -0.88 4.79 -19.02
N ARG A 339 0.09 5.42 -18.33
CA ARG A 339 0.00 6.84 -17.96
C ARG A 339 0.03 7.76 -19.19
N SER A 340 0.82 7.46 -20.23
CA SER A 340 0.77 8.23 -21.48
C SER A 340 -0.58 8.07 -22.18
N SER A 341 -1.08 6.85 -22.27
CA SER A 341 -2.39 6.54 -22.85
C SER A 341 -3.53 7.30 -22.17
N ILE A 342 -3.48 7.41 -20.84
CA ILE A 342 -4.44 8.18 -20.05
C ILE A 342 -4.28 9.67 -20.33
N TYR A 343 -3.05 10.18 -20.28
CA TYR A 343 -2.78 11.60 -20.50
C TYR A 343 -3.32 12.08 -21.87
N ASP A 344 -3.17 11.27 -22.91
CA ASP A 344 -3.63 11.61 -24.26
C ASP A 344 -5.15 11.49 -24.45
N ARG A 345 -5.83 10.68 -23.63
CA ARG A 345 -7.22 10.26 -23.89
C ARG A 345 -8.18 10.43 -22.71
N TYR A 346 -7.77 11.10 -21.63
CA TYR A 346 -8.58 11.15 -20.41
C TYR A 346 -10.00 11.72 -20.62
N GLU A 347 -10.17 12.68 -21.53
CA GLU A 347 -11.47 13.25 -21.87
C GLU A 347 -12.36 12.23 -22.60
N SER A 348 -11.83 11.54 -23.60
CA SER A 348 -12.58 10.54 -24.37
C SER A 348 -12.84 9.25 -23.56
N MET A 349 -12.08 9.02 -22.50
CA MET A 349 -12.31 7.96 -21.51
C MET A 349 -13.45 8.28 -20.53
N GLY A 350 -14.05 9.48 -20.60
CA GLY A 350 -15.15 9.89 -19.73
C GLY A 350 -14.76 10.15 -18.27
N ILE A 351 -13.46 10.29 -17.98
CA ILE A 351 -12.96 10.47 -16.60
C ILE A 351 -13.52 11.75 -15.99
N LEU A 352 -13.55 12.86 -16.75
CA LEU A 352 -14.08 14.12 -16.24
C LEU A 352 -15.58 14.05 -15.93
N ASP A 353 -16.34 13.32 -16.75
CA ASP A 353 -17.79 13.16 -16.59
C ASP A 353 -18.14 12.26 -15.40
N HIS A 354 -17.33 11.23 -15.18
CA HIS A 354 -17.50 10.30 -14.07
C HIS A 354 -17.05 10.90 -12.73
N ALA A 355 -16.00 11.72 -12.73
CA ALA A 355 -15.39 12.20 -11.51
C ALA A 355 -16.28 13.23 -10.76
N PRO A 356 -16.35 13.16 -9.41
CA PRO A 356 -17.09 14.14 -8.61
C PRO A 356 -16.55 15.56 -8.81
N GLU A 357 -17.41 16.55 -8.56
CA GLU A 357 -17.00 17.95 -8.54
C GLU A 357 -15.86 18.17 -7.52
N GLY A 358 -14.84 18.94 -7.92
CA GLY A 358 -13.64 19.18 -7.09
C GLY A 358 -12.53 18.13 -7.21
N SER A 359 -12.78 16.94 -7.77
CA SER A 359 -11.76 15.88 -7.90
C SER A 359 -10.45 16.32 -8.57
N THR A 360 -9.37 15.65 -8.16
CA THR A 360 -7.99 15.86 -8.60
C THR A 360 -7.81 15.76 -10.12
N CYS A 361 -8.59 14.92 -10.81
CA CYS A 361 -8.53 14.80 -12.26
C CYS A 361 -9.06 16.04 -13.01
N ARG A 362 -10.00 16.80 -12.44
CA ARG A 362 -10.49 18.06 -13.05
C ARG A 362 -9.46 19.19 -13.01
N ASN A 363 -8.40 19.03 -12.22
CA ASN A 363 -7.28 19.95 -12.11
C ASN A 363 -6.09 19.60 -13.04
N ARG A 364 -6.34 18.86 -14.14
CA ARG A 364 -5.37 18.47 -15.19
C ARG A 364 -4.20 17.59 -14.73
N ASN A 365 -4.32 16.92 -13.58
CA ASN A 365 -3.34 15.92 -13.11
C ASN A 365 -3.83 14.48 -13.32
N CYS A 366 -4.43 14.20 -14.48
CA CYS A 366 -5.00 12.88 -14.81
C CYS A 366 -3.95 11.79 -15.01
N SER A 367 -2.66 12.13 -15.12
CA SER A 367 -1.60 11.14 -15.36
C SER A 367 -1.27 10.27 -14.15
N ASN A 368 -1.72 10.64 -12.94
CA ASN A 368 -1.45 9.89 -11.70
C ASN A 368 -2.71 9.30 -11.06
N ILE A 369 -3.63 8.83 -11.90
CA ILE A 369 -4.89 8.19 -11.48
C ILE A 369 -4.82 6.65 -11.47
N VAL A 370 -3.63 6.11 -11.72
CA VAL A 370 -3.27 4.71 -11.51
C VAL A 370 -2.13 4.63 -10.50
N TYR A 371 -2.25 3.69 -9.57
CA TYR A 371 -1.21 3.33 -8.62
C TYR A 371 -0.71 1.92 -8.92
N THR A 372 0.59 1.69 -8.78
CA THR A 372 1.23 0.38 -8.93
C THR A 372 2.31 0.21 -7.87
N SER A 373 2.57 -1.02 -7.45
CA SER A 373 3.62 -1.33 -6.49
C SER A 373 5.01 -1.19 -7.11
N GLY A 374 5.96 -0.61 -6.37
CA GLY A 374 7.34 -0.36 -6.86
C GLY A 374 8.29 -1.56 -6.76
N SER A 375 7.90 -2.64 -6.08
CA SER A 375 8.72 -3.85 -5.90
C SER A 375 7.86 -5.03 -5.47
N ALA A 376 8.44 -6.24 -5.45
CA ALA A 376 7.76 -7.44 -4.99
C ALA A 376 7.30 -7.37 -3.51
N LEU A 377 8.11 -6.76 -2.62
CA LEU A 377 7.75 -6.55 -1.22
C LEU A 377 6.62 -5.51 -1.08
N ALA A 378 6.69 -4.41 -1.83
CA ALA A 378 5.59 -3.43 -1.85
C ALA A 378 4.30 -4.05 -2.38
N ALA A 379 4.40 -4.92 -3.40
CA ALA A 379 3.25 -5.62 -3.95
C ALA A 379 2.64 -6.63 -2.96
N LEU A 380 3.46 -7.33 -2.15
CA LEU A 380 2.94 -8.12 -1.03
C LEU A 380 2.17 -7.22 -0.05
N SER A 381 2.74 -6.08 0.34
CA SER A 381 2.09 -5.13 1.24
C SER A 381 0.75 -4.65 0.70
N ASP A 382 0.70 -4.26 -0.57
CA ASP A 382 -0.52 -3.79 -1.21
C ASP A 382 -1.57 -4.89 -1.30
N ARG A 383 -1.20 -6.13 -1.63
CA ARG A 383 -2.16 -7.24 -1.64
C ARG A 383 -2.67 -7.55 -0.24
N ILE A 384 -1.84 -7.48 0.80
CA ILE A 384 -2.31 -7.70 2.19
C ILE A 384 -3.32 -6.61 2.56
N HIS A 385 -2.99 -5.37 2.25
CA HIS A 385 -3.77 -4.21 2.63
C HIS A 385 -5.08 -4.07 1.85
N TRP A 386 -5.02 -4.13 0.51
CA TRP A 386 -6.16 -3.90 -0.37
C TRP A 386 -6.95 -5.16 -0.71
N CYS A 387 -6.28 -6.31 -0.84
CA CYS A 387 -6.92 -7.56 -1.24
C CYS A 387 -7.29 -8.46 -0.05
N GLY A 388 -6.82 -8.13 1.15
CA GLY A 388 -7.04 -8.94 2.36
C GLY A 388 -6.34 -10.30 2.34
N THR A 389 -5.31 -10.49 1.50
CA THR A 389 -4.47 -11.69 1.57
C THR A 389 -3.66 -11.68 2.87
N THR A 390 -3.26 -12.85 3.33
CA THR A 390 -2.26 -12.98 4.40
C THR A 390 -0.89 -13.32 3.83
N VAL A 391 0.17 -13.16 4.64
CA VAL A 391 1.53 -13.60 4.28
C VAL A 391 1.54 -15.10 3.96
N THR A 392 0.74 -15.89 4.68
CA THR A 392 0.64 -17.35 4.49
C THR A 392 -0.14 -17.77 3.24
N GLU A 393 -0.97 -16.89 2.67
CA GLU A 393 -1.72 -17.15 1.44
C GLU A 393 -1.03 -16.59 0.19
N ASP A 394 -0.08 -15.67 0.37
CA ASP A 394 0.65 -15.03 -0.71
C ASP A 394 1.89 -15.83 -1.13
N ASN A 395 2.13 -15.99 -2.43
CA ASN A 395 3.29 -16.74 -2.93
C ASN A 395 4.64 -16.16 -2.47
N PHE A 396 4.82 -14.84 -2.60
CA PHE A 396 6.05 -14.17 -2.18
C PHE A 396 6.22 -14.27 -0.65
N GLY A 397 5.13 -14.04 0.10
CA GLY A 397 5.11 -14.18 1.56
C GLY A 397 5.50 -15.59 2.04
N ARG A 398 4.95 -16.64 1.42
CA ARG A 398 5.25 -18.04 1.74
C ARG A 398 6.71 -18.41 1.48
N ILE A 399 7.32 -17.88 0.42
CA ILE A 399 8.74 -18.14 0.15
C ILE A 399 9.61 -17.52 1.25
N LEU A 400 9.32 -16.29 1.69
CA LEU A 400 10.04 -15.67 2.81
C LEU A 400 9.88 -16.47 4.11
N LEU A 401 8.65 -16.94 4.41
CA LEU A 401 8.39 -17.83 5.55
C LEU A 401 9.17 -19.14 5.46
N GLY A 402 9.21 -19.75 4.28
CA GLY A 402 9.97 -20.98 4.00
C GLY A 402 11.48 -20.82 4.18
N ASN A 403 11.99 -19.60 4.01
CA ASN A 403 13.39 -19.24 4.27
C ASN A 403 13.64 -18.79 5.73
N GLY A 404 12.69 -19.01 6.64
CA GLY A 404 12.87 -18.80 8.08
C GLY A 404 12.67 -17.36 8.56
N ILE A 405 12.19 -16.46 7.70
CA ILE A 405 11.83 -15.10 8.12
C ILE A 405 10.46 -15.16 8.80
N PRO A 406 10.31 -14.72 10.06
CA PRO A 406 9.04 -14.81 10.77
C PRO A 406 8.02 -13.82 10.18
N GLU A 407 6.74 -14.22 10.18
CA GLU A 407 5.63 -13.40 9.66
C GLU A 407 5.62 -11.98 10.25
N SER A 408 5.90 -11.82 11.54
CA SER A 408 5.96 -10.52 12.20
C SER A 408 6.99 -9.58 11.58
N LYS A 409 8.13 -10.11 11.10
CA LYS A 409 9.18 -9.32 10.46
C LYS A 409 8.80 -8.94 9.03
N ILE A 410 8.13 -9.85 8.33
CA ILE A 410 7.59 -9.57 6.98
C ILE A 410 6.54 -8.45 7.07
N LEU A 411 5.61 -8.54 8.02
CA LEU A 411 4.62 -7.49 8.26
C LEU A 411 5.25 -6.17 8.71
N GLU A 412 6.29 -6.21 9.57
CA GLU A 412 7.07 -5.01 9.91
C GLU A 412 7.64 -4.36 8.66
N TRP A 413 8.21 -5.12 7.73
CA TRP A 413 8.74 -4.59 6.47
C TRP A 413 7.67 -4.05 5.51
N CYS A 414 6.46 -4.60 5.52
CA CYS A 414 5.33 -4.06 4.77
C CYS A 414 4.93 -2.64 5.21
N GLU A 415 5.24 -2.24 6.45
CA GLU A 415 5.04 -0.86 6.92
C GLU A 415 6.11 0.12 6.39
N ASN A 416 7.02 -0.35 5.54
CA ASN A 416 8.14 0.39 4.97
C ASN A 416 9.02 1.09 6.04
N PRO A 417 9.60 0.35 7.01
CA PRO A 417 10.47 0.93 8.03
C PRO A 417 11.80 1.38 7.44
N VAL A 418 12.48 2.28 8.16
CA VAL A 418 13.89 2.58 7.92
C VAL A 418 14.73 1.45 8.50
N VAL A 419 15.54 0.81 7.66
CA VAL A 419 16.43 -0.29 8.03
C VAL A 419 17.87 0.06 7.67
N MET A 420 18.82 -0.62 8.30
CA MET A 420 20.23 -0.56 7.90
C MET A 420 20.45 -1.53 6.74
N ASP A 421 20.65 -1.00 5.54
CA ASP A 421 20.84 -1.80 4.33
C ASP A 421 22.16 -2.60 4.36
N LEU A 422 22.37 -3.46 3.36
CA LEU A 422 23.60 -4.26 3.24
C LEU A 422 24.87 -3.41 3.06
N THR A 423 24.76 -2.14 2.64
CA THR A 423 25.87 -1.18 2.53
C THR A 423 26.11 -0.36 3.81
N GLN A 424 25.35 -0.61 4.88
CA GLN A 424 25.39 0.09 6.17
C GLN A 424 24.84 1.52 6.15
N SER A 425 23.99 1.83 5.17
CA SER A 425 23.22 3.07 5.09
C SER A 425 21.80 2.87 5.64
N MET A 426 21.26 3.88 6.30
CA MET A 426 19.87 3.86 6.78
C MET A 426 18.95 4.27 5.63
N GLN A 427 18.06 3.39 5.20
CA GLN A 427 17.13 3.64 4.10
C GLN A 427 15.77 2.98 4.35
N TYR A 428 14.73 3.51 3.73
CA TYR A 428 13.42 2.89 3.71
C TYR A 428 13.47 1.59 2.91
N ILE A 429 12.96 0.49 3.48
CA ILE A 429 13.13 -0.83 2.86
C ILE A 429 12.50 -0.93 1.47
N PHE A 430 11.37 -0.26 1.21
CA PHE A 430 10.79 -0.24 -0.14
C PHE A 430 11.68 0.45 -1.15
N GLY A 431 12.42 1.50 -0.74
CA GLY A 431 13.39 2.17 -1.60
C GLY A 431 14.62 1.30 -1.88
N ILE A 432 15.04 0.48 -0.91
CA ILE A 432 16.14 -0.47 -1.08
C ILE A 432 15.80 -1.51 -2.15
N VAL A 433 14.58 -2.06 -2.11
CA VAL A 433 14.15 -3.14 -3.00
C VAL A 433 13.38 -2.65 -4.23
N GLU A 434 13.32 -1.35 -4.47
CA GLU A 434 12.58 -0.77 -5.60
C GLU A 434 13.11 -1.32 -6.93
N GLY A 435 12.19 -1.74 -7.80
CA GLY A 435 12.53 -2.32 -9.10
C GLY A 435 13.19 -3.69 -9.07
N MET A 436 13.40 -4.31 -7.90
CA MET A 436 13.90 -5.68 -7.82
C MET A 436 12.85 -6.68 -8.27
N ASN A 437 13.28 -7.66 -9.04
CA ASN A 437 12.49 -8.85 -9.32
C ASN A 437 12.24 -9.66 -8.04
N SER A 438 11.22 -10.51 -8.06
CA SER A 438 10.82 -11.27 -6.86
C SER A 438 11.96 -12.11 -6.28
N GLY A 439 12.72 -12.82 -7.13
CA GLY A 439 13.89 -13.60 -6.67
C GLY A 439 14.99 -12.74 -6.05
N GLU A 440 15.35 -11.64 -6.72
CA GLU A 440 16.36 -10.70 -6.23
C GLU A 440 15.95 -10.07 -4.89
N CYS A 441 14.67 -9.72 -4.77
CA CYS A 441 14.10 -9.15 -3.55
C CYS A 441 14.13 -10.17 -2.40
N ILE A 442 13.74 -11.43 -2.66
CA ILE A 442 13.81 -12.52 -1.67
C ILE A 442 15.25 -12.71 -1.19
N ASP A 443 16.20 -12.85 -2.10
CA ASP A 443 17.63 -13.02 -1.78
C ASP A 443 18.16 -11.85 -0.94
N TYR A 444 17.75 -10.62 -1.26
CA TYR A 444 18.14 -9.45 -0.50
C TYR A 444 17.59 -9.49 0.92
N LEU A 445 16.28 -9.76 1.08
CA LEU A 445 15.61 -9.79 2.37
C LEU A 445 16.14 -10.90 3.28
N ILE A 446 16.47 -12.06 2.73
CA ILE A 446 17.13 -13.14 3.49
C ILE A 446 18.48 -12.66 4.03
N LYS A 447 19.35 -12.10 3.17
CA LYS A 447 20.65 -11.58 3.59
C LYS A 447 20.54 -10.46 4.62
N LEU A 448 19.55 -9.59 4.46
CA LEU A 448 19.26 -8.51 5.42
C LEU A 448 18.89 -9.11 6.78
N TYR A 449 17.99 -10.09 6.81
CA TYR A 449 17.55 -10.75 8.04
C TYR A 449 18.68 -11.53 8.73
N ASP A 450 19.46 -12.31 7.96
CA ASP A 450 20.62 -13.04 8.47
C ASP A 450 21.66 -12.12 9.12
N ARG A 451 21.86 -10.94 8.54
CA ARG A 451 22.74 -9.92 9.11
C ARG A 451 22.19 -9.36 10.42
N GLU A 452 20.89 -9.04 10.48
CA GLU A 452 20.25 -8.58 11.72
C GLU A 452 20.41 -9.63 12.83
N LEU A 453 20.18 -10.91 12.52
CA LEU A 453 20.38 -12.03 13.44
C LEU A 453 21.85 -12.18 13.87
N SER A 454 22.80 -12.06 12.94
CA SER A 454 24.23 -12.17 13.22
C SER A 454 24.74 -11.00 14.08
N GLY A 455 24.20 -9.79 13.88
CA GLY A 455 24.46 -8.63 14.74
C GLY A 455 23.95 -8.83 16.16
N LEU A 456 22.78 -9.46 16.33
CA LEU A 456 22.25 -9.85 17.65
C LEU A 456 23.13 -10.90 18.35
N HIS A 457 23.72 -11.83 17.59
CA HIS A 457 24.68 -12.80 18.14
C HIS A 457 25.98 -12.14 18.63
N GLN A 458 26.46 -11.08 17.97
CA GLN A 458 27.63 -10.33 18.45
C GLN A 458 27.33 -9.52 19.73
N ILE A 459 26.12 -8.96 19.86
CA ILE A 459 25.70 -8.21 21.06
C ILE A 459 25.49 -9.16 22.25
N SER A 460 24.87 -10.31 22.05
CA SER A 460 24.66 -11.32 23.11
C SER A 460 25.97 -11.95 23.59
N ASN A 461 26.95 -12.16 22.69
CA ASN A 461 28.29 -12.61 23.07
C ASN A 461 29.12 -11.53 23.80
N LYS A 462 28.95 -10.24 23.46
CA LYS A 462 29.56 -9.15 24.23
C LYS A 462 28.97 -9.01 25.63
N ARG A 463 27.68 -9.29 25.83
CA ARG A 463 27.04 -9.28 27.17
C ARG A 463 27.44 -10.47 28.05
N LYS A 464 27.94 -11.57 27.47
CA LYS A 464 28.45 -12.73 28.23
C LYS A 464 29.90 -12.58 28.72
N CYS A 465 30.62 -11.51 28.36
CA CYS A 465 32.05 -11.34 28.66
C CYS A 465 32.38 -10.25 29.71
N ASN A 466 31.44 -9.90 30.60
CA ASN A 466 31.71 -8.99 31.73
C ASN A 466 31.66 -9.67 33.11
N PHE A 467 31.44 -10.99 33.17
CA PHE A 467 31.41 -11.76 34.43
C PHE A 467 32.58 -12.74 34.61
N CYS A 468 33.56 -12.76 33.69
CA CYS A 468 34.72 -13.67 33.75
C CYS A 468 36.09 -12.97 33.91
N ILE A 469 36.13 -11.69 34.33
CA ILE A 469 37.40 -10.98 34.63
C ILE A 469 37.40 -10.44 36.07
N ILE A 470 36.79 -11.17 37.01
CA ILE A 470 37.07 -11.00 38.45
C ILE A 470 37.03 -12.39 39.09
N SER A 471 38.18 -13.06 39.09
CA SER A 471 38.50 -14.16 40.02
C SER A 471 40.01 -14.38 40.02
#